data_AF-A0A7W8D5A4-F1
#
_entry.id   AF-A0A7W8D5A4-F1
#
_cell.length_a   1.000
_cell.length_b   1.000
_cell.length_c   1.000
_cell.angle_alpha   90.00
_cell.angle_beta   90.00
_cell.angle_gamma   90.00
#
_symmetry.space_group_name_H-M   'P 1'
#
loop_
_entity.id
_entity.type
_entity.pdbx_description
1 polymer ?
#
loop_
_entity_poly.entity_id
_entity_poly.type
_entity_poly.pdbx_seq_one_letter_code
_entity_poly.pdbx_strand_id
1 'polypeptide(L)'
;MPSLVRSVNRLAKLASRFAARPASFVLSCVLVLGWLVSGPLFDYSDTWQLAINTATTVVTFLMVFLIQNTQARDTEAMQIKLDELIRATEAASNALLDLEELDEETLDRYRDEYESLARRSRPQG
;
A
#
# COMPACT_ATOMS: atom_id res chain seq x y z
N MET A 1 -10.34 -11.18 25.34
CA MET A 1 -9.77 -11.29 23.98
C MET A 1 -9.07 -10.02 23.42
N PRO A 2 -9.44 -8.75 23.72
CA PRO A 2 -8.79 -7.58 23.09
C PRO A 2 -7.37 -7.25 23.61
N SER A 3 -6.98 -7.77 24.78
CA SER A 3 -5.63 -7.59 25.37
C SER A 3 -4.55 -8.40 24.65
N LEU A 4 -4.86 -9.64 24.24
CA LEU A 4 -3.94 -10.52 23.50
C LEU A 4 -3.58 -9.92 22.14
N VAL A 5 -4.58 -9.43 21.40
CA VAL A 5 -4.36 -8.80 20.08
C VAL A 5 -3.47 -7.56 20.21
N ARG A 6 -3.66 -6.74 21.24
CA ARG A 6 -2.79 -5.57 21.49
C ARG A 6 -1.36 -5.96 21.86
N SER A 7 -1.17 -7.03 22.63
CA SER A 7 0.17 -7.51 23.00
C SER A 7 0.92 -8.09 21.81
N VAL A 8 0.25 -8.93 21.00
CA VAL A 8 0.81 -9.47 19.75
C VAL A 8 1.16 -8.34 18.79
N ASN A 9 0.30 -7.33 18.64
CA ASN A 9 0.53 -6.21 17.72
C ASN A 9 1.66 -5.28 18.21
N ARG A 10 1.86 -5.13 19.53
CA ARG A 10 3.04 -4.43 20.09
C ARG A 10 4.33 -5.19 19.88
N LEU A 11 4.33 -6.51 20.11
CA LEU A 11 5.48 -7.37 19.85
C LEU A 11 5.83 -7.38 18.36
N ALA A 12 4.83 -7.47 17.48
CA ALA A 12 5.02 -7.40 16.03
C ALA A 12 5.60 -6.04 15.59
N LYS A 13 5.12 -4.92 16.14
CA LYS A 13 5.68 -3.59 15.86
C LYS A 13 7.11 -3.41 16.39
N LEU A 14 7.43 -3.96 17.56
CA LEU A 14 8.78 -3.95 18.11
C LEU A 14 9.74 -4.82 17.28
N ALA A 15 9.30 -6.03 16.93
CA ALA A 15 10.05 -6.95 16.07
C ALA A 15 10.28 -6.35 14.68
N SER A 16 9.26 -5.74 14.07
CA SER A 16 9.34 -5.08 12.75
C SER A 16 10.28 -3.86 12.78
N ARG A 17 10.18 -3.01 13.81
CA ARG A 17 11.10 -1.86 13.98
C ARG A 17 12.55 -2.29 14.25
N PHE A 18 12.74 -3.42 14.93
CA PHE A 18 14.06 -3.97 15.16
C PHE A 18 14.60 -4.56 13.85
N ALA A 19 13.84 -5.44 13.19
CA ALA A 19 14.19 -6.11 11.94
C ALA A 19 14.53 -5.13 10.79
N ALA A 20 13.93 -3.93 10.75
CA ALA A 20 14.14 -2.93 9.71
C ALA A 20 15.40 -2.05 9.87
N ARG A 21 16.19 -2.18 10.95
CA ARG A 21 17.40 -1.38 11.16
C ARG A 21 18.64 -2.15 10.68
N PRO A 22 19.66 -1.52 10.08
CA PRO A 22 20.92 -2.21 9.71
C PRO A 22 21.56 -3.01 10.86
N ALA A 23 21.32 -2.58 12.11
CA ALA A 23 21.75 -3.28 13.32
C ALA A 23 21.09 -4.66 13.54
N SER A 24 19.90 -4.93 12.99
CA SER A 24 19.28 -6.26 13.08
C SER A 24 20.01 -7.29 12.24
N PHE A 25 20.49 -6.91 11.06
CA PHE A 25 21.28 -7.80 10.21
C PHE A 25 22.56 -8.22 10.93
N VAL A 26 23.25 -7.25 11.54
CA VAL A 26 24.44 -7.52 12.36
C VAL A 26 24.10 -8.42 13.55
N LEU A 27 22.98 -8.18 14.25
CA LEU A 27 22.55 -9.06 15.35
C LEU A 27 22.22 -10.48 14.86
N SER A 28 21.55 -10.62 13.72
CA SER A 28 21.26 -11.92 13.10
C SER A 28 22.55 -12.64 12.73
N CYS A 29 23.54 -11.95 12.16
CA CYS A 29 24.86 -12.54 11.90
C CYS A 29 25.54 -13.00 13.19
N VAL A 30 25.53 -12.19 14.26
CA VAL A 30 26.10 -12.57 15.57
C VAL A 30 25.39 -13.78 16.16
N LEU A 31 24.05 -13.87 16.06
CA LEU A 31 23.29 -15.02 16.53
C LEU A 31 23.63 -16.30 15.75
N VAL A 32 23.74 -16.21 14.41
CA VAL A 32 24.15 -17.34 13.56
C VAL A 32 25.57 -17.78 13.89
N LEU A 33 26.50 -16.85 14.06
CA LEU A 33 27.88 -17.15 14.45
C LEU A 33 27.96 -17.76 15.86
N GLY A 34 27.19 -17.23 16.81
CA GLY A 34 27.12 -17.78 18.17
C GLY A 34 26.56 -19.20 18.19
N TRP A 35 25.53 -19.48 17.39
CA TRP A 35 25.03 -20.83 17.19
C TRP A 35 26.13 -21.73 16.60
N LEU A 36 26.81 -21.31 15.53
CA LEU A 36 27.88 -22.07 14.88
C LEU A 36 29.03 -22.42 15.85
N VAL A 37 29.48 -21.46 16.65
CA VAL A 37 30.56 -21.64 17.64
C VAL A 37 30.12 -22.53 18.80
N SER A 38 28.83 -22.64 19.08
CA SER A 38 28.32 -23.61 20.07
C SER A 38 28.34 -25.06 19.54
N GLY A 39 28.39 -25.27 18.22
CA GLY A 39 28.38 -26.61 17.60
C GLY A 39 29.43 -27.57 18.16
N PRO A 40 30.72 -27.19 18.25
CA PRO A 40 31.77 -28.02 18.85
C PRO A 40 31.54 -28.40 20.32
N LEU A 41 30.80 -27.60 21.10
CA LEU A 41 30.46 -27.94 22.49
C LEU A 41 29.39 -29.04 22.59
N PHE A 42 28.62 -29.23 21.52
CA PHE A 42 27.53 -30.21 21.43
C PHE A 42 27.82 -31.30 20.41
N ASP A 43 29.08 -31.47 19.99
CA ASP A 43 29.54 -32.42 18.97
C ASP A 43 28.73 -32.39 17.67
N TYR A 44 28.17 -31.22 17.32
CA TYR A 44 27.23 -31.06 16.20
C TYR A 44 26.06 -32.07 16.23
N SER A 45 25.59 -32.42 17.43
CA SER A 45 24.53 -33.40 17.66
C SER A 45 23.21 -33.12 16.93
N ASP A 46 22.42 -34.17 16.74
CA ASP A 46 21.09 -34.09 16.13
C ASP A 46 20.17 -33.09 16.85
N THR A 47 20.27 -32.99 18.19
CA THR A 47 19.48 -32.02 18.96
C THR A 47 19.89 -30.57 18.68
N TRP A 48 21.20 -30.32 18.51
CA TRP A 48 21.73 -29.00 18.17
C TRP A 48 21.31 -28.56 16.76
N GLN A 49 21.31 -29.48 15.79
CA GLN A 49 20.82 -29.23 14.44
C GLN A 49 19.29 -29.08 14.39
N LEU A 50 18.56 -29.92 15.14
CA LEU A 50 17.10 -29.85 15.22
C LEU A 50 16.65 -28.49 15.76
N ALA A 51 17.32 -27.96 16.78
CA ALA A 51 16.98 -26.68 17.39
C ALA A 51 16.95 -25.53 16.36
N ILE A 52 17.98 -25.39 15.50
CA ILE A 52 18.01 -24.31 14.49
C ILE A 52 16.99 -24.54 13.37
N ASN A 53 16.81 -25.80 12.97
CA ASN A 53 15.88 -26.15 11.91
C ASN A 53 14.44 -25.88 12.33
N THR A 54 14.07 -26.28 13.55
CA THR A 54 12.76 -26.01 14.13
C THR A 54 12.53 -24.51 14.30
N ALA A 55 13.51 -23.77 14.83
CA ALA A 55 13.40 -22.33 15.01
C ALA A 55 13.20 -21.59 13.67
N THR A 56 14.00 -21.92 12.66
CA THR A 56 13.90 -21.33 11.33
C THR A 56 12.57 -21.66 10.65
N THR A 57 12.07 -22.89 10.83
CA THR A 57 10.76 -23.30 10.31
C THR A 57 9.62 -22.46 10.90
N VAL A 58 9.62 -22.26 12.22
CA VAL A 58 8.61 -21.42 12.90
C VAL A 58 8.68 -19.98 12.42
N VAL A 59 9.89 -19.40 12.35
CA VAL A 59 10.09 -18.02 11.85
C VAL A 59 9.64 -17.89 10.40
N THR A 60 9.98 -18.86 9.55
CA THR A 60 9.58 -18.89 8.13
C THR A 60 8.07 -18.97 8.00
N PHE A 61 7.41 -19.84 8.76
CA PHE A 61 5.96 -19.95 8.76
C PHE A 61 5.29 -18.62 9.16
N LEU A 62 5.79 -17.97 10.22
CA LEU A 62 5.31 -16.66 10.64
C LEU A 62 5.58 -15.58 9.58
N MET A 63 6.75 -15.58 8.96
CA MET A 63 7.12 -14.64 7.88
C MET A 63 6.15 -14.77 6.70
N VAL A 64 5.90 -15.98 6.23
CA VAL A 64 4.96 -16.26 5.13
C VAL A 64 3.56 -15.76 5.48
N PHE A 65 3.06 -16.05 6.69
CA PHE A 65 1.76 -15.57 7.15
C PHE A 65 1.68 -14.04 7.19
N LEU A 66 2.70 -13.36 7.73
CA LEU A 66 2.76 -11.90 7.80
C LEU A 66 2.83 -11.24 6.43
N ILE A 67 3.62 -11.82 5.53
CA ILE A 67 3.73 -11.40 4.14
C ILE A 67 2.36 -11.52 3.46
N GLN A 68 1.69 -12.67 3.59
CA GLN A 68 0.37 -12.90 2.99
C GLN A 68 -0.68 -11.91 3.54
N ASN A 69 -0.70 -11.66 4.84
CA ASN A 69 -1.62 -10.69 5.46
C ASN A 69 -1.40 -9.25 4.96
N THR A 70 -0.14 -8.89 4.68
CA THR A 70 0.20 -7.55 4.14
C THR A 70 -0.16 -7.47 2.66
N GLN A 71 0.23 -8.48 1.87
CA GLN A 71 -0.04 -8.55 0.44
C GLN A 71 -1.54 -8.59 0.11
N ALA A 72 -2.36 -9.22 0.95
CA ALA A 72 -3.81 -9.25 0.75
C ALA A 72 -4.42 -7.83 0.75
N ARG A 73 -4.01 -6.97 1.69
CA ARG A 73 -4.49 -5.58 1.78
C ARG A 73 -3.93 -4.69 0.68
N ASP A 74 -2.66 -4.89 0.32
CA ASP A 74 -2.02 -4.09 -0.73
C ASP A 74 -2.63 -4.39 -2.11
N THR A 75 -3.02 -5.63 -2.36
CA THR A 75 -3.71 -6.05 -3.59
C THR A 75 -5.07 -5.36 -3.71
N GLU A 76 -5.88 -5.37 -2.64
CA GLU A 76 -7.19 -4.71 -2.63
C GLU A 76 -7.06 -3.19 -2.86
N ALA A 77 -6.10 -2.55 -2.20
CA ALA A 77 -5.85 -1.12 -2.38
C ALA A 77 -5.35 -0.77 -3.80
N MET A 78 -4.58 -1.66 -4.45
CA MET A 78 -4.18 -1.47 -5.84
C MET A 78 -5.38 -1.54 -6.78
N GLN A 79 -6.30 -2.49 -6.59
CA GLN A 79 -7.51 -2.58 -7.42
C GLN A 79 -8.36 -1.31 -7.34
N ILE A 80 -8.64 -0.81 -6.13
CA ILE A 80 -9.42 0.43 -5.96
C ILE A 80 -8.75 1.62 -6.67
N LYS A 81 -7.43 1.75 -6.59
CA LYS A 81 -6.70 2.82 -7.29
C LYS A 81 -6.77 2.69 -8.80
N LEU A 82 -6.71 1.47 -9.33
CA LEU A 82 -6.86 1.21 -10.76
C LEU A 82 -8.28 1.54 -11.23
N ASP A 83 -9.29 1.13 -10.46
CA ASP A 83 -10.69 1.45 -10.77
C ASP A 83 -10.93 2.96 -10.81
N GLU A 84 -10.35 3.71 -9.85
CA GLU A 84 -10.45 5.17 -9.83
C GLU A 84 -9.72 5.81 -11.02
N LEU A 85 -8.56 5.27 -11.43
CA LEU A 85 -7.85 5.76 -12.62
C LEU A 85 -8.67 5.52 -13.89
N ILE A 86 -9.27 4.33 -14.06
CA ILE A 86 -10.14 4.01 -15.20
C ILE A 86 -11.32 4.96 -15.21
N ARG A 87 -11.98 5.14 -14.07
CA ARG A 87 -13.12 6.05 -13.94
C ARG A 87 -12.75 7.50 -14.24
N ALA A 88 -11.59 7.97 -13.76
CA ALA A 88 -11.12 9.32 -14.04
C ALA A 88 -10.81 9.50 -15.53
N THR A 89 -10.27 8.49 -16.20
CA THR A 89 -10.04 8.52 -17.65
C THR A 89 -11.35 8.48 -18.45
N GLU A 90 -12.34 7.67 -18.05
CA GLU A 90 -13.67 7.67 -18.67
C GLU A 90 -14.39 8.99 -18.43
N ALA A 91 -14.35 9.54 -17.22
CA ALA A 91 -14.95 10.84 -16.91
C ALA A 91 -14.28 11.98 -17.70
N ALA A 92 -12.96 11.94 -17.88
CA ALA A 92 -12.24 12.89 -18.73
C ALA A 92 -12.62 12.72 -20.21
N SER A 93 -12.76 11.49 -20.69
CA SER A 93 -13.22 11.20 -22.05
C SER A 93 -14.65 11.67 -22.27
N ASN A 94 -15.55 11.41 -21.31
CA ASN A 94 -16.94 11.86 -21.35
C ASN A 94 -17.03 13.37 -21.27
N ALA A 95 -16.24 14.04 -20.42
CA ALA A 95 -16.21 15.49 -20.34
C ALA A 95 -15.64 16.15 -21.62
N LEU A 96 -14.73 15.47 -22.33
CA LEU A 96 -14.23 15.92 -23.63
C LEU A 96 -15.29 15.72 -24.72
N LEU A 97 -15.98 14.57 -24.74
CA LEU A 97 -17.15 14.33 -25.59
C LEU A 97 -18.25 15.35 -25.34
N ASP A 98 -18.57 15.65 -24.08
CA ASP A 98 -19.54 16.67 -23.66
C ASP A 98 -19.04 18.10 -23.96
N LEU A 99 -17.74 18.28 -24.21
CA LEU A 99 -17.14 19.53 -24.72
C LEU A 99 -17.21 19.64 -26.25
N GLU A 100 -17.20 18.51 -26.96
CA GLU A 100 -17.45 18.43 -28.41
C GLU A 100 -18.96 18.47 -28.73
N GLU A 101 -19.80 17.90 -27.85
CA GLU A 101 -21.26 17.98 -27.83
C GLU A 101 -21.78 19.14 -26.98
N LEU A 102 -20.91 20.00 -26.43
CA LEU A 102 -21.28 21.33 -25.96
C LEU A 102 -21.72 22.10 -27.21
N ASP A 103 -23.00 21.87 -27.49
CA ASP A 103 -23.63 22.04 -28.77
C ASP A 103 -23.47 23.49 -29.22
N GLU A 104 -23.35 23.68 -30.53
CA GLU A 104 -23.41 25.00 -31.16
C GLU A 104 -24.59 25.80 -30.58
N GLU A 105 -25.69 25.09 -30.26
CA GLU A 105 -26.90 25.58 -29.59
C GLU A 105 -26.67 26.18 -28.18
N THR A 106 -25.77 25.61 -27.36
CA THR A 106 -25.43 26.16 -26.03
C THR A 106 -24.52 27.39 -26.15
N LEU A 107 -23.56 27.36 -27.08
CA LEU A 107 -22.69 28.49 -27.40
C LEU A 107 -23.50 29.68 -27.97
N ASP A 108 -24.45 29.40 -28.87
CA ASP A 108 -25.37 30.39 -29.42
C ASP A 108 -26.33 30.94 -28.35
N ARG A 109 -26.84 30.10 -27.44
CA ARG A 109 -27.64 30.57 -26.30
C ARG A 109 -26.87 31.55 -25.41
N TYR A 110 -25.61 31.26 -25.10
CA TYR A 110 -24.77 32.20 -24.36
C TYR A 110 -24.52 33.49 -25.16
N ARG A 111 -24.31 33.39 -26.46
CA ARG A 111 -24.11 34.54 -27.35
C ARG A 111 -25.33 35.45 -27.39
N ASP A 112 -26.53 34.87 -27.54
CA ASP A 112 -27.80 35.58 -27.53
C ASP A 112 -28.05 36.27 -26.19
N GLU A 113 -27.72 35.61 -25.07
CA GLU A 113 -27.85 36.18 -23.74
C GLU A 113 -26.93 37.41 -23.57
N TYR A 114 -25.66 37.31 -23.97
CA TYR A 114 -24.72 38.42 -23.96
C TYR A 114 -25.11 39.55 -24.92
N GLU A 115 -25.63 39.24 -26.11
CA GLU A 115 -26.12 40.24 -27.07
C GLU A 115 -27.35 40.99 -26.51
N SER A 116 -28.24 40.29 -25.81
CA SER A 116 -29.41 40.90 -25.18
C SER A 116 -29.01 41.84 -24.03
N LEU A 117 -28.00 41.46 -23.24
CA LEU A 117 -27.42 42.28 -22.18
C LEU A 117 -26.71 43.51 -22.74
N ALA A 118 -25.95 43.35 -23.83
CA ALA A 118 -25.28 44.46 -24.52
C ALA A 118 -26.29 45.44 -25.15
N ARG A 119 -27.39 44.95 -25.71
CA ARG A 119 -28.50 45.78 -26.22
C ARG A 119 -29.17 46.57 -25.11
N ARG A 120 -29.41 45.97 -23.94
CA ARG A 120 -30.01 46.64 -22.77
C ARG A 120 -29.06 47.67 -22.14
N SER A 121 -27.76 47.51 -22.33
CA SER A 121 -26.73 48.39 -21.77
C SER A 121 -26.26 49.50 -22.72
N ARG A 122 -26.70 49.49 -24.00
CA ARG A 122 -26.47 50.60 -24.92
C ARG A 122 -27.38 51.77 -24.54
N PRO A 123 -26.83 52.93 -24.15
CA PRO A 123 -27.64 54.12 -23.91
C PRO A 123 -28.34 54.51 -25.20
N GLN A 124 -29.66 54.70 -25.14
CA GLN A 124 -30.39 55.41 -26.19
C GLN A 124 -29.84 56.84 -26.21
N GLY A 125 -29.00 57.11 -27.20
CA GLY A 125 -28.64 58.48 -27.60
C GLY A 125 -29.77 59.10 -28.39
#